data_AF-A0A835HP77-F1
#
_entry.id   AF-A0A835HP77-F1
#
_cell.length_a   1.000
_cell.length_b   1.000
_cell.length_c   1.000
_cell.angle_alpha   90.00
_cell.angle_beta   90.00
_cell.angle_gamma   90.00
#
_symmetry.space_group_name_H-M   'P 1'
#
loop_
_entity.id
_entity.type
_entity.pdbx_description
1 polymer ?
#
loop_
_entity_poly.entity_id
_entity_poly.type
_entity_poly.pdbx_seq_one_letter_code
_entity_poly.pdbx_strand_id
1 'polypeptide(L)' 'MCYVAVELDPSDATALSKRSFSLVCLGDGEEAWSDAKACIKLRPDWPEAYYRAGRALSALEKFDAAAKM' A
#
# COMPACT_ATOMS: atom_id res chain seq x y z
N MET A 1 25.92 -8.11 -7.30
CA MET A 1 25.01 -7.12 -6.71
C MET A 1 24.01 -7.86 -5.83
N CYS A 2 24.18 -7.85 -4.52
CA CYS A 2 23.29 -8.53 -3.59
C CYS A 2 21.97 -7.76 -3.51
N TYR A 3 20.90 -8.39 -4.00
CA TYR A 3 19.52 -7.99 -3.74
C TYR A 3 19.31 -8.12 -2.24
N VAL A 4 19.50 -7.03 -1.50
CA VAL A 4 19.05 -6.95 -0.11
C VAL A 4 17.53 -6.91 -0.20
N ALA A 5 16.93 -8.10 -0.19
CA ALA A 5 15.57 -8.28 0.21
C ALA A 5 15.48 -7.67 1.60
N VAL A 6 15.02 -6.42 1.67
CA VAL A 6 14.65 -5.80 2.93
C VAL A 6 13.58 -6.73 3.48
N GLU A 7 13.93 -7.51 4.49
CA GLU A 7 12.94 -8.15 5.36
C GLU A 7 12.17 -7.00 5.99
N LEU A 8 11.14 -6.53 5.28
CA LEU A 8 10.21 -5.53 5.75
C LEU A 8 9.52 -6.22 6.91
N ASP A 9 9.90 -5.84 8.13
CA ASP A 9 9.20 -6.26 9.32
C ASP A 9 7.71 -5.98 9.08
N PRO A 10 6.85 -7.01 8.99
CA PRO A 10 5.43 -6.82 8.70
C PRO A 10 4.71 -6.03 9.81
N SER A 11 5.42 -5.69 10.89
CA SER A 11 4.99 -4.86 12.00
C SER A 11 5.38 -3.38 11.86
N ASP A 12 6.25 -3.01 10.91
CA ASP A 12 6.60 -1.61 10.68
C ASP A 12 5.61 -0.93 9.73
N ALA A 13 4.69 -0.15 10.32
CA ALA A 13 3.73 0.65 9.57
C ALA A 13 4.43 1.58 8.54
N THR A 14 5.65 2.05 8.81
CA THR A 14 6.40 2.91 7.89
C THR A 14 6.84 2.17 6.64
N ALA A 15 7.33 0.95 6.80
CA ALA A 15 7.68 0.04 5.73
C ALA A 15 6.47 -0.28 4.84
N LEU A 16 5.35 -0.65 5.47
CA LEU A 16 4.09 -0.93 4.76
C LEU A 16 3.55 0.31 4.03
N SER A 17 3.67 1.50 4.62
CA SER A 17 3.26 2.77 3.99
C SER A 17 4.08 3.07 2.72
N LYS A 18 5.39 2.83 2.76
CA LYS A 18 6.27 2.95 1.59
C LYS A 18 5.96 1.90 0.54
N ARG A 19 5.73 0.65 0.94
CA ARG A 19 5.37 -0.44 0.02
C ARG A 19 4.03 -0.17 -0.66
N SER A 20 3.01 0.22 0.09
CA SER A 20 1.70 0.66 -0.42
C SER A 20 1.85 1.77 -1.47
N PHE A 21 2.67 2.78 -1.20
CA PHE A 21 2.93 3.84 -2.17
C PHE A 21 3.55 3.34 -3.46
N SER A 22 4.57 2.48 -3.36
CA SER A 22 5.22 1.87 -4.52
C SER A 22 4.25 1.01 -5.33
N LEU A 23 3.41 0.22 -4.66
CA LEU A 23 2.37 -0.60 -5.30
C LEU A 23 1.34 0.25 -6.05
N VAL A 24 0.89 1.36 -5.47
CA VAL A 24 0.04 2.34 -6.20
C VAL A 24 0.72 2.85 -7.47
N CYS A 25 2.03 3.08 -7.44
CA CYS A 25 2.77 3.53 -8.62
C CYS A 25 3.00 2.42 -9.66
N LEU A 26 3.09 1.15 -9.22
CA LEU A 26 3.17 -0.02 -10.09
C LEU A 26 1.81 -0.38 -10.70
N GLY A 27 0.72 0.04 -10.05
CA GLY A 27 -0.63 -0.29 -10.46
C GLY A 27 -1.24 -1.48 -9.72
N ASP A 28 -0.60 -1.97 -8.68
CA ASP A 28 -1.14 -3.03 -7.86
C ASP A 28 -1.98 -2.43 -6.73
N GLY A 29 -3.17 -1.94 -7.10
CA GLY A 29 -4.11 -1.30 -6.16
C GLY A 29 -4.58 -2.22 -5.04
N GLU A 30 -4.76 -3.52 -5.31
CA GLU A 30 -5.21 -4.51 -4.31
C GLU A 30 -4.19 -4.71 -3.19
N GLU A 31 -2.93 -4.94 -3.53
CA GLU A 31 -1.87 -5.12 -2.52
C GLU A 31 -1.56 -3.81 -1.81
N ALA A 32 -1.62 -2.68 -2.52
CA ALA A 32 -1.49 -1.36 -1.89
C ALA A 32 -2.56 -1.13 -0.81
N TRP A 33 -3.79 -1.61 -1.05
CA TRP A 33 -4.90 -1.50 -0.11
C TRP A 33 -4.72 -2.41 1.11
N SER A 34 -4.24 -3.64 0.88
CA SER A 34 -3.91 -4.57 1.96
C SER A 34 -2.86 -3.97 2.91
N ASP A 35 -1.81 -3.37 2.35
CA ASP A 35 -0.75 -2.70 3.11
C ASP A 35 -1.25 -1.48 3.88
N ALA A 36 -2.09 -0.66 3.26
CA ALA A 36 -2.67 0.49 3.92
C ALA A 36 -3.59 0.08 5.08
N LYS A 37 -4.36 -1.00 4.93
CA LYS A 37 -5.15 -1.58 6.03
C LYS A 37 -4.27 -2.11 7.17
N ALA A 38 -3.14 -2.74 6.84
CA ALA A 38 -2.18 -3.17 7.85
C ALA A 38 -1.56 -1.96 8.59
N CYS A 39 -1.23 -0.88 7.88
CA CYS A 39 -0.76 0.38 8.50
C CYS A 39 -1.78 0.93 9.51
N ILE A 40 -3.05 0.98 9.14
CA ILE A 40 -4.13 1.48 10.02
C ILE A 40 -4.30 0.57 11.24
N LYS A 41 -4.18 -0.76 11.08
CA LYS A 41 -4.24 -1.69 12.21
C LYS A 41 -3.08 -1.53 13.17
N LEU A 42 -1.88 -1.29 12.65
CA LEU A 42 -0.67 -1.10 13.45
C LEU A 42 -0.64 0.26 14.15
N ARG A 43 -1.10 1.32 13.46
CA ARG A 43 -1.17 2.69 13.97
C ARG A 43 -2.47 3.36 13.56
N PRO A 44 -3.57 3.15 14.31
CA PRO A 44 -4.87 3.73 13.98
C PRO A 44 -4.90 5.25 14.16
N ASP A 45 -3.95 5.81 14.90
CA ASP A 45 -3.74 7.23 15.17
C ASP A 45 -2.85 7.92 14.11
N TRP A 46 -2.40 7.20 13.08
CA TRP A 46 -1.47 7.73 12.09
C TRP A 46 -2.19 8.24 10.83
N PRO A 47 -2.28 9.56 10.59
CA PRO A 47 -3.05 10.12 9.48
C PRO A 47 -2.53 9.69 8.10
N GLU A 48 -1.21 9.51 8.00
CA GLU A 48 -0.55 9.06 6.77
C GLU A 48 -1.06 7.69 6.31
N ALA A 49 -1.41 6.80 7.24
CA ALA A 49 -1.95 5.47 6.91
C ALA A 49 -3.29 5.57 6.16
N TYR A 50 -4.18 6.47 6.60
CA TYR A 50 -5.44 6.75 5.91
C TYR A 50 -5.21 7.44 4.56
N TYR A 51 -4.21 8.31 4.46
CA TYR A 51 -3.82 8.90 3.18
C TYR A 51 -3.35 7.84 2.17
N ARG A 52 -2.53 6.87 2.60
CA ARG A 52 -2.14 5.72 1.75
C ARG A 52 -3.35 4.89 1.34
N ALA A 53 -4.28 4.66 2.26
CA ALA A 53 -5.52 3.92 2.01
C ALA A 53 -6.38 4.58 0.94
N GLY A 54 -6.53 5.91 0.98
CA GLY A 54 -7.20 6.69 -0.06
C GLY A 54 -6.52 6.56 -1.43
N ARG A 55 -5.19 6.67 -1.49
CA ARG A 55 -4.45 6.48 -2.75
C ARG A 55 -4.58 5.07 -3.31
N ALA A 56 -4.58 4.06 -2.44
CA ALA A 56 -4.78 2.67 -2.83
C ALA A 56 -6.18 2.43 -3.40
N LEU A 57 -7.23 3.01 -2.80
CA LEU A 57 -8.60 2.96 -3.34
C LEU A 57 -8.71 3.65 -4.70
N SER A 58 -8.13 4.84 -4.86
CA SER A 58 -8.11 5.52 -6.16
C SER A 58 -7.34 4.75 -7.23
N ALA A 59 -6.34 3.95 -6.82
CA ALA A 59 -5.66 3.04 -7.73
C ALA A 59 -6.59 1.87 -8.10
N LEU A 60 -7.21 1.22 -7.12
CA LEU A 60 -8.18 0.13 -7.32
C LEU A 60 -9.31 0.49 -8.29
N GLU A 61 -9.92 1.67 -8.15
CA GLU A 61 -10.97 2.11 -9.09
C GLU A 61 -10.45 2.23 -10.53
N LYS A 62 -9.18 2.62 -10.72
CA LYS A 62 -8.56 2.66 -12.05
C LYS A 62 -8.32 1.26 -12.61
N PHE A 63 -7.98 0.28 -11.77
CA PHE A 63 -7.80 -1.11 -12.19
C PHE A 63 -9.12 -1.80 -12.47
N ASP A 64 -10.16 -1.58 -11.65
CA ASP A 64 -11.50 -2.12 -11.92
C ASP A 64 -12.08 -1.53 -13.21
N ALA A 65 -11.85 -0.23 -13.45
CA ALA A 65 -12.19 0.42 -14.71
C ALA A 65 -11.38 -0.15 -15.90
N ALA A 66 -10.08 -0.44 -15.71
CA ALA A 66 -9.23 -1.00 -16.76
C ALA A 66 -9.54 -2.48 -17.05
N ALA A 67 -9.96 -3.26 -16.06
CA ALA A 67 -10.28 -4.68 -16.18
C ALA A 67 -11.66 -4.95 -16.83
N LYS A 68 -12.50 -3.92 -16.99
CA LYS A 68 -13.82 -4.00 -17.62
C LYS A 68 -13.84 -3.63 -19.12
N MET A 69 -12.67 -3.45 -19.77
CA MET A 69 -12.58 -3.20 -21.21
C MET A 69 -12.28 -4.45 -22.03
#